data_AF-A0AAD9R1H9-F1
#
_entry.id   AF-A0AAD9R1H9-F1
#
_cell.length_a   1.000
_cell.length_b   1.000
_cell.length_c   1.000
_cell.angle_alpha   90.00
_cell.angle_beta   90.00
_cell.angle_gamma   90.00
#
_symmetry.space_group_name_H-M   'P 1'
#
loop_
_entity.id
_entity.type
_entity.pdbx_description
1 polymer ?
#
loop_
_entity_poly.entity_id
_entity_poly.type
_entity_poly.pdbx_seq_one_letter_code
_entity_poly.pdbx_strand_id
1 'polypeptide(L)'
;MEIHDAQLQAVSEKLQLQPDQVLVDVGGGTGRFSEQLFNCAQLNNRVICVEPNEEMHEKAKQRKGVIPVLKTAEDFFRDPLVLNRFDRVLFVQSDHHLREPLSVFRDLERSLRPDGVCSIWQLKSHSCFQMFSDVAAAKSYPSDRHVETCRILKEANFEVEMSWVHLQYGLTKSKLYSMLRGRFITNLYALNDQEIEEGIATLERTKLKFVHEDDVIENKASYVVIQAKKMNNNLGKLSSCDGLSLYSVLLLIRQLAQLCPHTRGNSRLVSFHVFQDKMAEEEVTNTVEEPLDLIRLSLDERIYVKLRNDRELRGKLHVSCSSRSSTLVRISPRNDNP
;
A
#
# COMPACT_ATOMS: atom_id res chain seq x y z
N MET A 1 11.56 -22.64 18.99
CA MET A 1 11.28 -21.72 17.87
C MET A 1 10.60 -20.50 18.46
N GLU A 2 11.26 -19.34 18.42
CA GLU A 2 10.69 -18.10 18.98
C GLU A 2 9.56 -17.59 18.07
N ILE A 3 8.66 -16.75 18.58
CA ILE A 3 7.55 -16.16 17.80
C ILE A 3 8.05 -15.47 16.52
N HIS A 4 9.22 -14.84 16.59
CA HIS A 4 9.82 -14.12 15.49
C HIS A 4 10.17 -15.06 14.33
N ASP A 5 10.67 -16.28 14.60
CA ASP A 5 11.06 -17.23 13.55
C ASP A 5 9.84 -17.70 12.74
N ALA A 6 8.76 -18.05 13.44
CA ALA A 6 7.52 -18.47 12.81
C ALA A 6 6.89 -17.34 11.99
N GLN A 7 6.96 -16.09 12.49
CA GLN A 7 6.44 -14.93 11.77
C GLN A 7 7.31 -14.61 10.54
N LEU A 8 8.63 -14.68 10.66
CA LEU A 8 9.58 -14.42 9.56
C LEU A 8 9.32 -15.35 8.38
N GLN A 9 9.21 -16.65 8.66
CA GLN A 9 8.93 -17.64 7.62
C GLN A 9 7.58 -17.37 6.94
N ALA A 10 6.53 -17.15 7.73
CA ALA A 10 5.20 -16.88 7.18
C ALA A 10 5.16 -15.57 6.36
N VAL A 11 5.87 -14.51 6.79
CA VAL A 11 6.00 -13.26 6.02
C VAL A 11 6.74 -13.51 4.71
N SER A 12 7.87 -14.22 4.75
CA SER A 12 8.65 -14.56 3.55
C SER A 12 7.84 -15.36 2.54
N GLU A 13 7.10 -16.37 2.99
CA GLU A 13 6.23 -17.20 2.16
C GLU A 13 5.07 -16.41 1.56
N LYS A 14 4.37 -15.58 2.36
CA LYS A 14 3.24 -14.77 1.90
C LYS A 14 3.64 -13.69 0.91
N LEU A 15 4.82 -13.08 1.08
CA LEU A 15 5.38 -12.13 0.12
C LEU A 15 6.05 -12.82 -1.08
N GLN A 16 6.27 -14.14 -1.01
CA GLN A 16 7.04 -14.91 -2.00
C GLN A 16 8.38 -14.25 -2.30
N LEU A 17 9.10 -13.83 -1.24
CA LEU A 17 10.32 -13.05 -1.35
C LEU A 17 11.36 -13.78 -2.22
N GLN A 18 11.95 -13.02 -3.15
CA GLN A 18 13.06 -13.48 -3.99
C GLN A 18 14.31 -12.65 -3.70
N PRO A 19 15.53 -13.23 -3.83
CA PRO A 19 16.77 -12.56 -3.47
C PRO A 19 16.96 -11.16 -4.07
N ASP A 20 16.57 -10.97 -5.32
CA ASP A 20 16.80 -9.71 -6.06
C ASP A 20 15.69 -8.67 -5.93
N GLN A 21 14.68 -8.93 -5.09
CA GLN A 21 13.59 -7.98 -4.87
C GLN A 21 14.02 -6.82 -3.99
N VAL A 22 13.47 -5.64 -4.28
CA VAL A 22 13.58 -4.45 -3.42
C VAL A 22 12.39 -4.45 -2.45
N LEU A 23 12.70 -4.68 -1.17
CA LEU A 23 11.73 -4.72 -0.07
C LEU A 23 11.80 -3.42 0.75
N VAL A 24 10.62 -2.85 1.00
CA VAL A 24 10.42 -1.75 1.97
C VAL A 24 9.66 -2.29 3.18
N ASP A 25 10.19 -2.05 4.37
CA ASP A 25 9.55 -2.31 5.67
C ASP A 25 9.11 -0.97 6.28
N VAL A 26 7.81 -0.72 6.30
CA VAL A 26 7.24 0.56 6.72
C VAL A 26 6.85 0.49 8.19
N GLY A 27 7.39 1.40 9.00
CA GLY A 27 7.32 1.31 10.46
C GLY A 27 8.18 0.17 11.00
N GLY A 28 9.34 -0.10 10.38
CA GLY A 28 10.23 -1.20 10.77
C GLY A 28 10.91 -1.02 12.13
N GLY A 29 10.70 0.13 12.81
CA GLY A 29 11.20 0.41 14.14
C GLY A 29 12.72 0.29 14.22
N THR A 30 13.20 -0.57 15.11
CA THR A 30 14.65 -0.78 15.33
C THR A 30 15.36 -1.53 14.20
N GLY A 31 14.66 -1.87 13.11
CA GLY A 31 15.18 -2.62 11.97
C GLY A 31 15.51 -4.09 12.26
N ARG A 32 15.18 -4.60 13.46
CA ARG A 32 15.47 -5.99 13.85
C ARG A 32 14.75 -6.99 12.93
N PHE A 33 13.46 -6.79 12.68
CA PHE A 33 12.69 -7.69 11.82
C PHE A 33 13.17 -7.61 10.37
N SER A 34 13.50 -6.41 9.89
CA SER A 34 14.07 -6.16 8.57
C SER A 34 15.40 -6.88 8.36
N GLU A 35 16.31 -6.85 9.34
CA GLU A 35 17.59 -7.60 9.33
C GLU A 35 17.35 -9.11 9.30
N GLN A 36 16.39 -9.60 10.09
CA GLN A 36 16.06 -11.02 10.10
C GLN A 36 15.45 -11.49 8.77
N LEU A 37 14.58 -10.68 8.15
CA LEU A 37 14.03 -10.97 6.81
C LEU A 37 15.14 -10.99 5.75
N PHE A 38 16.05 -10.01 5.78
CA PHE A 38 17.20 -9.96 4.88
C PHE A 38 18.00 -11.26 4.90
N ASN A 39 18.32 -11.75 6.10
CA ASN A 39 19.10 -12.98 6.26
C ASN A 39 18.28 -14.25 5.91
N CYS A 40 17.03 -14.34 6.37
CA CYS A 40 16.19 -15.52 6.19
C CYS A 40 15.81 -15.74 4.71
N ALA A 41 15.47 -14.67 4.00
CA ALA A 41 15.12 -14.71 2.58
C ALA A 41 16.34 -14.60 1.65
N GLN A 42 17.56 -14.52 2.21
CA GLN A 42 18.81 -14.40 1.46
C GLN A 42 18.78 -13.27 0.43
N LEU A 43 18.30 -12.09 0.84
CA LEU A 43 18.16 -10.96 -0.06
C LEU A 43 19.53 -10.42 -0.47
N ASN A 44 19.67 -10.09 -1.75
CA ASN A 44 20.83 -9.39 -2.29
C ASN A 44 20.71 -7.88 -2.04
N ASN A 45 19.47 -7.35 -2.11
CA ASN A 45 19.20 -5.97 -1.78
C ASN A 45 18.93 -5.81 -0.29
N ARG A 46 19.51 -4.76 0.30
CA ARG A 46 19.21 -4.38 1.67
C ARG A 46 17.74 -3.96 1.80
N VAL A 47 17.11 -4.30 2.92
CA VAL A 47 15.72 -3.92 3.23
C VAL A 47 15.66 -2.44 3.61
N ILE A 48 14.79 -1.67 2.95
CA ILE A 48 14.59 -0.25 3.25
C ILE A 48 13.65 -0.14 4.45
N CYS A 49 14.16 0.25 5.62
CA CYS A 49 13.39 0.39 6.86
C CYS A 49 12.98 1.85 7.05
N VAL A 50 11.71 2.17 6.81
CA VAL A 50 11.16 3.53 6.95
C VAL A 50 10.60 3.69 8.36
N GLU A 51 11.17 4.60 9.15
CA GLU A 51 10.82 4.78 10.57
C GLU A 51 10.94 6.26 10.97
N PRO A 52 9.86 6.94 11.40
CA PRO A 52 9.91 8.34 11.80
C PRO A 52 10.47 8.60 13.20
N ASN A 53 10.56 7.59 14.09
CA ASN A 53 11.11 7.76 15.42
C ASN A 53 12.65 7.75 15.39
N GLU A 54 13.28 8.86 15.81
CA GLU A 54 14.74 9.02 15.78
C GLU A 54 15.49 7.95 16.58
N GLU A 55 15.03 7.61 17.79
CA GLU A 55 15.71 6.63 18.64
C GLU A 55 15.70 5.23 18.01
N MET A 56 14.57 4.82 17.43
CA MET A 56 14.44 3.55 16.73
C MET A 56 15.28 3.54 15.44
N HIS A 57 15.26 4.65 14.69
CA HIS A 57 16.07 4.83 13.50
C HIS A 57 17.57 4.72 13.79
N GLU A 58 18.08 5.30 14.89
CA GLU A 58 19.48 5.14 15.30
C GLU A 58 19.84 3.67 15.57
N LYS A 59 18.94 2.91 16.19
CA LYS A 59 19.13 1.46 16.38
C LYS A 59 19.14 0.71 15.04
N ALA A 60 18.32 1.13 14.07
CA ALA A 60 18.26 0.53 12.74
C ALA A 60 19.54 0.74 11.92
N LYS A 61 20.30 1.83 12.14
CA LYS A 61 21.61 2.06 11.48
C LYS A 61 22.66 1.00 11.79
N GLN A 62 22.54 0.33 12.93
CA GLN A 62 23.49 -0.70 13.36
C GLN A 62 23.17 -2.09 12.77
N ARG A 63 22.04 -2.21 12.05
CA ARG A 63 21.55 -3.48 11.49
C ARG A 63 22.21 -3.80 10.15
N LYS A 64 22.68 -5.04 10.01
CA LYS A 64 23.23 -5.53 8.74
C LYS A 64 22.09 -5.81 7.77
N GLY A 65 22.31 -5.54 6.49
CA GLY A 65 21.27 -5.80 5.48
C GLY A 65 20.10 -4.80 5.47
N VAL A 66 20.16 -3.72 6.25
CA VAL A 66 19.06 -2.75 6.38
C VAL A 66 19.50 -1.34 5.97
N ILE A 67 18.72 -0.63 5.17
CA ILE A 67 18.88 0.79 4.86
C ILE A 67 17.85 1.56 5.70
N PRO A 68 18.24 2.22 6.79
CA PRO A 68 17.30 3.01 7.58
C PRO A 68 16.96 4.34 6.88
N VAL A 69 15.70 4.74 6.95
CA VAL A 69 15.16 5.97 6.38
C VAL A 69 14.31 6.68 7.44
N LEU A 70 14.81 7.80 7.96
CA LEU A 70 14.10 8.66 8.91
C LEU A 70 13.03 9.51 8.19
N LYS A 71 11.88 8.91 7.90
CA LYS A 71 10.72 9.57 7.29
C LYS A 71 9.42 8.96 7.81
N THR A 72 8.34 9.72 7.72
CA THR A 72 6.99 9.15 7.75
C THR A 72 6.71 8.36 6.46
N ALA A 73 5.70 7.49 6.46
CA ALA A 73 5.30 6.79 5.24
C ALA A 73 4.78 7.78 4.18
N GLU A 74 4.04 8.79 4.61
CA GLU A 74 3.54 9.90 3.81
C GLU A 74 4.67 10.60 3.05
N ASP A 75 5.72 11.02 3.75
CA ASP A 75 6.85 11.73 3.14
C ASP A 75 7.74 10.81 2.28
N PHE A 76 7.80 9.52 2.63
CA PHE A 76 8.58 8.54 1.88
C PHE A 76 7.95 8.24 0.52
N PHE A 77 6.65 7.94 0.47
CA PHE A 77 5.98 7.56 -0.78
C PHE A 77 5.64 8.75 -1.68
N ARG A 78 5.50 9.96 -1.12
CA ARG A 78 5.28 11.18 -1.92
C ARG A 78 6.49 11.57 -2.78
N ASP A 79 7.68 11.08 -2.45
CA ASP A 79 8.92 11.39 -3.15
C ASP A 79 8.91 10.83 -4.59
N PRO A 80 8.97 11.67 -5.65
CA PRO A 80 8.95 11.20 -7.02
C PRO A 80 10.09 10.23 -7.38
N LEU A 81 11.19 10.22 -6.61
CA LEU A 81 12.33 9.32 -6.84
C LEU A 81 12.03 7.85 -6.51
N VAL A 82 10.96 7.59 -5.75
CA VAL A 82 10.55 6.22 -5.37
C VAL A 82 9.53 5.61 -6.33
N LEU A 83 9.09 6.33 -7.37
CA LEU A 83 8.16 5.83 -8.37
C LEU A 83 8.72 4.60 -9.11
N ASN A 84 7.92 3.53 -9.20
CA ASN A 84 8.26 2.29 -9.91
C ASN A 84 9.59 1.64 -9.44
N ARG A 85 9.87 1.65 -8.12
CA ARG A 85 11.12 1.17 -7.54
C ARG A 85 11.01 -0.12 -6.76
N PHE A 86 9.86 -0.42 -6.18
CA PHE A 86 9.74 -1.47 -5.17
C PHE A 86 9.00 -2.70 -5.70
N ASP A 87 9.50 -3.88 -5.37
CA ASP A 87 8.83 -5.14 -5.69
C ASP A 87 7.90 -5.55 -4.54
N ARG A 88 8.30 -5.24 -3.30
CA ARG A 88 7.59 -5.62 -2.08
C ARG A 88 7.55 -4.47 -1.09
N VAL A 89 6.38 -4.23 -0.49
CA VAL A 89 6.21 -3.32 0.64
C VAL A 89 5.54 -4.09 1.77
N LEU A 90 6.00 -3.90 3.00
CA LEU A 90 5.54 -4.61 4.18
C LEU A 90 5.13 -3.61 5.26
N PHE A 91 3.98 -3.86 5.87
CA PHE A 91 3.55 -3.25 7.12
C PHE A 91 3.32 -4.35 8.15
N VAL A 92 4.07 -4.36 9.25
CA VAL A 92 3.83 -5.27 10.38
C VAL A 92 3.38 -4.44 11.58
N GLN A 93 2.08 -4.52 11.91
CA GLN A 93 1.47 -3.72 12.98
C GLN A 93 1.72 -2.20 12.87
N SER A 94 1.96 -1.64 11.69
CA SER A 94 2.35 -0.23 11.55
C SER A 94 1.34 0.63 10.79
N ASP A 95 0.42 0.03 10.05
CA ASP A 95 -0.54 0.75 9.19
C ASP A 95 -1.53 1.64 9.95
N HIS A 96 -1.75 1.40 11.25
CA HIS A 96 -2.60 2.26 12.10
C HIS A 96 -1.96 3.61 12.46
N HIS A 97 -0.66 3.78 12.22
CA HIS A 97 0.02 5.05 12.45
C HIS A 97 -0.13 6.04 11.28
N LEU A 98 -0.65 5.57 10.14
CA LEU A 98 -0.88 6.41 8.96
C LEU A 98 -1.96 7.45 9.26
N ARG A 99 -1.67 8.72 8.99
CA ARG A 99 -2.60 9.84 9.19
C ARG A 99 -3.60 9.95 8.05
N GLU A 100 -3.11 9.74 6.82
CA GLU A 100 -3.90 9.83 5.59
C GLU A 100 -3.76 8.53 4.76
N PRO A 101 -4.29 7.39 5.23
CA PRO A 101 -3.99 6.08 4.66
C PRO A 101 -4.28 5.97 3.15
N LEU A 102 -5.38 6.59 2.69
CA LEU A 102 -5.74 6.58 1.27
C LEU A 102 -4.70 7.28 0.38
N SER A 103 -4.19 8.43 0.82
CA SER A 103 -3.14 9.14 0.07
C SER A 103 -1.86 8.33 0.05
N VAL A 104 -1.46 7.78 1.19
CA VAL A 104 -0.26 6.93 1.30
C VAL A 104 -0.37 5.73 0.39
N PHE A 105 -1.51 5.02 0.39
CA PHE A 105 -1.67 3.85 -0.46
C PHE A 105 -1.71 4.19 -1.95
N ARG A 106 -2.26 5.35 -2.36
CA ARG A 106 -2.15 5.81 -3.75
C ARG A 106 -0.72 6.13 -4.16
N ASP A 107 0.06 6.72 -3.26
CA ASP A 107 1.47 7.01 -3.51
C ASP A 107 2.30 5.71 -3.55
N LEU A 108 2.00 4.78 -2.64
CA LEU A 108 2.58 3.45 -2.58
C LEU A 108 2.31 2.66 -3.87
N GLU A 109 1.07 2.63 -4.37
CA GLU A 109 0.71 1.96 -5.63
C GLU A 109 1.63 2.41 -6.77
N ARG A 110 1.88 3.72 -6.88
CA ARG A 110 2.75 4.30 -7.92
C ARG A 110 4.23 3.98 -7.69
N SER A 111 4.65 3.76 -6.45
CA SER A 111 6.02 3.36 -6.09
C SER A 111 6.33 1.89 -6.40
N LEU A 112 5.30 1.03 -6.48
CA LEU A 112 5.46 -0.38 -6.83
C LEU A 112 5.72 -0.57 -8.32
N ARG A 113 6.61 -1.52 -8.62
CA ARG A 113 6.81 -2.08 -9.97
C ARG A 113 5.58 -2.87 -10.44
N PRO A 114 5.44 -3.17 -11.75
CA PRO A 114 4.49 -4.18 -12.21
C PRO A 114 4.62 -5.46 -11.39
N ASP A 115 3.50 -6.09 -11.05
CA ASP A 115 3.42 -7.23 -10.12
C ASP A 115 3.95 -6.98 -8.70
N GLY A 116 4.17 -5.72 -8.34
CA GLY A 116 4.54 -5.32 -6.99
C GLY A 116 3.41 -5.59 -5.99
N VAL A 117 3.79 -5.97 -4.77
CA VAL A 117 2.84 -6.39 -3.73
C VAL A 117 3.11 -5.62 -2.45
N CYS A 118 2.06 -5.07 -1.85
CA CYS A 118 2.05 -4.58 -0.49
C CYS A 118 1.40 -5.63 0.43
N SER A 119 2.05 -6.00 1.52
CA SER A 119 1.50 -6.93 2.53
C SER A 119 1.34 -6.22 3.86
N ILE A 120 0.13 -6.26 4.41
CA ILE A 120 -0.20 -5.67 5.71
C ILE A 120 -0.57 -6.77 6.70
N TRP A 121 0.14 -6.81 7.82
CA TRP A 121 -0.02 -7.81 8.88
C TRP A 121 -0.59 -7.17 10.13
N GLN A 122 -1.79 -7.61 10.52
CA GLN A 122 -2.53 -7.09 11.68
C GLN A 122 -2.79 -8.21 12.69
N LEU A 123 -2.34 -8.02 13.94
CA LEU A 123 -2.44 -9.02 15.00
C LEU A 123 -3.86 -8.97 15.54
N LYS A 124 -4.56 -10.10 15.49
CA LYS A 124 -5.96 -10.22 15.94
C LYS A 124 -6.07 -10.90 17.29
N SER A 125 -5.22 -11.89 17.54
CA SER A 125 -5.17 -12.57 18.83
C SER A 125 -3.77 -13.01 19.15
N HIS A 126 -3.43 -12.95 20.43
CA HIS A 126 -2.14 -13.39 20.94
C HIS A 126 -2.34 -13.96 22.34
N SER A 127 -2.21 -15.27 22.47
CA SER A 127 -2.49 -16.01 23.72
C SER A 127 -1.77 -15.44 24.94
N CYS A 128 -0.50 -15.06 24.86
CA CYS A 128 0.20 -14.42 25.98
C CYS A 128 -0.44 -13.10 26.39
N PHE A 129 -0.85 -12.29 25.41
CA PHE A 129 -1.46 -10.99 25.69
C PHE A 129 -2.85 -11.18 26.28
N GLN A 130 -3.64 -12.11 25.74
CA GLN A 130 -4.96 -12.45 26.28
C GLN A 130 -4.86 -12.97 27.72
N MET A 131 -3.88 -13.84 27.98
CA MET A 131 -3.62 -14.35 29.32
C MET A 131 -3.34 -13.22 30.31
N PHE A 132 -2.54 -12.23 29.88
CA PHE A 132 -2.17 -11.06 30.66
C PHE A 132 -3.30 -10.03 30.80
N SER A 133 -4.08 -9.76 29.74
CA SER A 133 -5.21 -8.83 29.77
C SER A 133 -6.35 -9.30 30.67
N ASP A 134 -6.44 -10.59 30.97
CA ASP A 134 -7.40 -11.11 31.93
C ASP A 134 -7.05 -10.71 33.38
N VAL A 135 -5.79 -10.35 33.64
CA VAL A 135 -5.29 -10.02 34.99
C VAL A 135 -4.76 -8.59 35.11
N ALA A 136 -4.70 -7.85 34.01
CA ALA A 136 -4.27 -6.46 33.94
C ALA A 136 -5.24 -5.65 33.08
N ALA A 137 -5.41 -4.36 33.35
CA ALA A 137 -6.36 -3.49 32.65
C ALA A 137 -5.96 -3.12 31.19
N ALA A 138 -5.24 -4.01 30.50
CA ALA A 138 -4.85 -3.85 29.10
C ALA A 138 -6.07 -4.06 28.17
N LYS A 139 -6.38 -3.07 27.34
CA LYS A 139 -7.49 -3.15 26.37
C LYS A 139 -7.02 -3.64 25.01
N SER A 140 -7.78 -4.53 24.39
CA SER A 140 -7.59 -4.96 23.01
C SER A 140 -8.04 -3.89 22.01
N TYR A 141 -7.46 -3.89 20.81
CA TYR A 141 -7.89 -3.02 19.71
C TYR A 141 -9.21 -3.51 19.06
N PRO A 142 -9.95 -2.62 18.36
CA PRO A 142 -11.12 -2.99 17.58
C PRO A 142 -10.84 -4.12 16.58
N SER A 143 -11.77 -5.07 16.48
CA SER A 143 -11.60 -6.32 15.74
C SER A 143 -11.76 -6.17 14.23
N ASP A 144 -12.28 -5.06 13.71
CA ASP A 144 -12.73 -4.88 12.33
C ASP A 144 -11.84 -3.97 11.47
N ARG A 145 -10.73 -3.44 12.02
CA ARG A 145 -9.81 -2.51 11.33
C ARG A 145 -9.32 -2.96 9.95
N HIS A 146 -9.19 -4.27 9.75
CA HIS A 146 -8.82 -4.90 8.49
C HIS A 146 -9.83 -4.64 7.37
N VAL A 147 -11.14 -4.57 7.68
CA VAL A 147 -12.21 -4.30 6.70
C VAL A 147 -12.01 -2.93 6.07
N GLU A 148 -11.77 -1.93 6.90
CA GLU A 148 -11.52 -0.56 6.44
C GLU A 148 -10.20 -0.47 5.66
N THR A 149 -9.15 -1.17 6.11
CA THR A 149 -7.87 -1.23 5.39
C THR A 149 -8.06 -1.81 3.98
N CYS A 150 -8.80 -2.92 3.85
CA CYS A 150 -9.14 -3.52 2.55
C CYS A 150 -9.93 -2.55 1.66
N ARG A 151 -10.90 -1.80 2.23
CA ARG A 151 -11.70 -0.81 1.50
C ARG A 151 -10.81 0.30 0.92
N ILE A 152 -9.94 0.87 1.75
CA ILE A 152 -9.03 1.95 1.35
C ILE A 152 -8.03 1.47 0.29
N LEU A 153 -7.48 0.26 0.43
CA LEU A 153 -6.57 -0.31 -0.57
C LEU A 153 -7.25 -0.49 -1.94
N LYS A 154 -8.50 -0.96 -1.97
CA LYS A 154 -9.28 -1.05 -3.23
C LYS A 154 -9.50 0.35 -3.83
N GLU A 155 -9.82 1.35 -3.01
CA GLU A 155 -9.95 2.75 -3.45
C GLU A 155 -8.62 3.37 -3.92
N ALA A 156 -7.49 2.77 -3.53
CA ALA A 156 -6.15 3.10 -3.99
C ALA A 156 -5.68 2.27 -5.20
N ASN A 157 -6.60 1.59 -5.90
CA ASN A 157 -6.35 0.79 -7.11
C ASN A 157 -5.50 -0.48 -6.89
N PHE A 158 -5.64 -1.13 -5.73
CA PHE A 158 -5.10 -2.46 -5.51
C PHE A 158 -6.12 -3.57 -5.77
N GLU A 159 -5.65 -4.68 -6.33
CA GLU A 159 -6.30 -5.97 -6.15
C GLU A 159 -6.00 -6.47 -4.73
N VAL A 160 -7.03 -6.79 -3.94
CA VAL A 160 -6.88 -7.07 -2.51
C VAL A 160 -7.36 -8.47 -2.17
N GLU A 161 -6.46 -9.27 -1.60
CA GLU A 161 -6.73 -10.57 -1.00
C GLU A 161 -6.52 -10.50 0.51
N MET A 162 -7.46 -11.06 1.27
CA MET A 162 -7.33 -11.19 2.73
C MET A 162 -7.23 -12.67 3.10
N SER A 163 -6.27 -13.00 3.95
CA SER A 163 -6.08 -14.34 4.48
C SER A 163 -5.73 -14.31 5.98
N TRP A 164 -5.79 -15.48 6.62
CA TRP A 164 -5.39 -15.65 8.01
C TRP A 164 -4.09 -16.42 8.10
N VAL A 165 -3.25 -16.04 9.05
CA VAL A 165 -2.04 -16.78 9.42
C VAL A 165 -2.10 -17.07 10.91
N HIS A 166 -2.02 -18.36 11.26
CA HIS A 166 -2.00 -18.83 12.64
C HIS A 166 -0.63 -19.39 12.95
N LEU A 167 0.06 -18.78 13.91
CA LEU A 167 1.38 -19.19 14.37
C LEU A 167 1.25 -19.91 15.70
N GLN A 168 2.03 -20.97 15.86
CA GLN A 168 2.24 -21.65 17.13
C GLN A 168 3.73 -21.60 17.48
N TYR A 169 4.04 -21.27 18.72
CA TYR A 169 5.42 -21.17 19.18
C TYR A 169 5.52 -21.44 20.68
N GLY A 170 6.70 -21.86 21.13
CA GLY A 170 6.99 -22.09 22.54
C GLY A 170 7.75 -20.92 23.14
N LEU A 171 7.46 -20.58 24.40
CA LEU A 171 8.17 -19.54 25.13
C LEU A 171 8.36 -19.94 26.59
N THR A 172 9.57 -19.75 27.13
CA THR A 172 9.80 -19.98 28.57
C THR A 172 9.06 -18.93 29.41
N LYS A 173 8.70 -19.27 30.66
CA LYS A 173 8.04 -18.33 31.57
C LYS A 173 8.89 -17.06 31.81
N SER A 174 10.19 -17.23 32.00
CA SER A 174 11.15 -16.13 32.17
C SER A 174 11.12 -15.14 30.99
N LYS A 175 11.07 -15.66 29.77
CA LYS A 175 11.01 -14.88 28.54
C LYS A 175 9.67 -14.16 28.40
N LEU A 176 8.56 -14.78 28.84
CA LEU A 176 7.23 -14.15 28.80
C LEU A 176 7.24 -12.86 29.63
N TYR A 177 7.77 -12.94 30.85
CA TYR A 177 7.84 -11.78 31.74
C TYR A 177 8.78 -10.71 31.20
N SER A 178 9.92 -11.11 30.64
CA SER A 178 10.81 -10.18 29.93
C SER A 178 10.10 -9.46 28.77
N MET A 179 9.32 -10.18 27.96
CA MET A 179 8.55 -9.60 26.86
C MET A 179 7.47 -8.63 27.35
N LEU A 180 6.73 -8.98 28.40
CA LEU A 180 5.70 -8.10 29.00
C LEU A 180 6.31 -6.78 29.50
N ARG A 181 7.43 -6.86 30.24
CA ARG A 181 8.22 -5.69 30.69
C ARG A 181 8.71 -4.84 29.51
N GLY A 182 9.14 -5.52 28.44
CA GLY A 182 9.57 -4.89 27.19
C GLY A 182 8.43 -4.37 26.31
N ARG A 183 7.16 -4.47 26.74
CA ARG A 183 5.97 -3.99 26.02
C ARG A 183 5.94 -4.45 24.56
N PHE A 184 6.16 -5.75 24.36
CA PHE A 184 6.31 -6.35 23.02
C PHE A 184 5.12 -6.15 22.07
N ILE A 185 3.96 -5.73 22.59
CA ILE A 185 2.77 -5.34 21.83
C ILE A 185 2.33 -3.93 22.26
N THR A 186 1.90 -3.11 21.29
CA THR A 186 1.58 -1.69 21.48
C THR A 186 0.56 -1.44 22.60
N ASN A 187 -0.38 -2.36 22.82
CA ASN A 187 -1.39 -2.27 23.89
C ASN A 187 -0.80 -2.15 25.30
N LEU A 188 0.41 -2.67 25.52
CA LEU A 188 1.08 -2.63 26.83
C LEU A 188 1.69 -1.25 27.14
N TYR A 189 1.83 -0.36 26.17
CA TYR A 189 2.27 1.02 26.41
C TYR A 189 1.22 1.87 27.14
N ALA A 190 -0.03 1.40 27.22
CA ALA A 190 -1.06 2.03 28.05
C ALA A 190 -0.84 1.77 29.56
N LEU A 191 0.01 0.81 29.92
CA LEU A 191 0.30 0.44 31.30
C LEU A 191 1.64 1.01 31.75
N ASN A 192 1.67 1.50 32.99
CA ASN A 192 2.92 1.87 33.65
C ASN A 192 3.66 0.62 34.17
N ASP A 193 4.91 0.78 34.60
CA ASP A 193 5.75 -0.35 35.03
C ASP A 193 5.18 -1.08 36.26
N GLN A 194 4.54 -0.35 37.19
CA GLN A 194 3.91 -0.95 38.36
C GLN A 194 2.72 -1.85 37.96
N GLU A 195 1.85 -1.37 37.07
CA GLU A 195 0.72 -2.16 36.55
C GLU A 195 1.19 -3.42 35.82
N ILE A 196 2.32 -3.35 35.11
CA ILE A 196 2.93 -4.52 34.46
C ILE A 196 3.40 -5.54 35.50
N GLU A 197 4.13 -5.12 36.52
CA GLU A 197 4.62 -6.02 37.57
C GLU A 197 3.48 -6.62 38.41
N GLU A 198 2.44 -5.84 38.72
CA GLU A 198 1.24 -6.35 39.41
C GLU A 198 0.50 -7.41 38.59
N GLY A 199 0.39 -7.20 37.27
CA GLY A 199 -0.13 -8.19 36.33
C GLY A 199 0.72 -9.47 36.30
N ILE A 200 2.05 -9.33 36.23
CA ILE A 200 2.99 -10.47 36.27
C ILE A 200 2.86 -11.25 37.60
N ALA A 201 2.83 -10.56 38.74
CA ALA A 201 2.65 -11.17 40.05
C ALA A 201 1.29 -11.89 40.18
N THR A 202 0.26 -11.41 39.48
CA THR A 202 -1.04 -12.07 39.42
C THR A 202 -1.01 -13.30 38.53
N LEU A 203 -0.34 -13.25 37.37
CA LEU A 203 -0.11 -14.44 36.53
C LEU A 203 0.63 -15.53 37.30
N GLU A 204 1.72 -15.18 37.99
CA GLU A 204 2.54 -16.12 38.78
C GLU A 204 1.70 -16.80 39.87
N ARG A 205 0.79 -16.08 40.54
CA ARG A 205 -0.06 -16.67 41.60
C ARG A 205 -1.24 -17.47 41.08
N THR A 206 -1.64 -17.27 39.82
CA THR A 206 -2.88 -17.83 39.25
C THR A 206 -2.57 -18.76 38.08
N LYS A 207 -2.47 -18.22 36.88
CA LYS A 207 -2.40 -18.96 35.62
C LYS A 207 -1.08 -19.72 35.41
N LEU A 208 0.01 -19.24 36.02
CA LEU A 208 1.36 -19.78 35.85
C LEU A 208 1.96 -20.35 37.15
N LYS A 209 1.13 -20.57 38.18
CA LYS A 209 1.53 -21.03 39.53
C LYS A 209 2.37 -22.31 39.53
N PHE A 210 2.10 -23.22 38.62
CA PHE A 210 2.77 -24.52 38.53
C PHE A 210 3.73 -24.62 37.35
N VAL A 211 4.00 -23.50 36.68
CA VAL A 211 4.93 -23.42 35.56
C VAL A 211 6.27 -22.92 36.10
N HIS A 212 7.34 -23.69 35.92
CA HIS A 212 8.69 -23.31 36.31
C HIS A 212 9.31 -22.32 35.31
N GLU A 213 10.44 -21.69 35.66
CA GLU A 213 11.03 -20.62 34.84
C GLU A 213 11.43 -21.08 33.43
N ASP A 214 11.93 -22.32 33.32
CA ASP A 214 12.41 -22.92 32.07
C ASP A 214 11.34 -23.73 31.34
N ASP A 215 10.15 -23.88 31.93
CA ASP A 215 9.05 -24.59 31.30
C ASP A 215 8.57 -23.84 30.05
N VAL A 216 8.43 -24.58 28.95
CA VAL A 216 7.95 -24.04 27.68
C VAL A 216 6.43 -23.95 27.71
N ILE A 217 5.93 -22.72 27.63
CA ILE A 217 4.51 -22.41 27.45
C ILE A 217 4.21 -22.41 25.95
N GLU A 218 3.25 -23.22 25.53
CA GLU A 218 2.74 -23.19 24.15
C GLU A 218 1.85 -21.97 23.94
N ASN A 219 2.14 -21.21 22.88
CA ASN A 219 1.46 -19.97 22.57
C ASN A 219 1.01 -19.95 21.12
N LYS A 220 -0.08 -19.23 20.90
CA LYS A 220 -0.70 -18.99 19.60
C LYS A 220 -0.80 -17.49 19.31
N ALA A 221 -0.57 -17.13 18.05
CA ALA A 221 -0.83 -15.80 17.52
C ALA A 221 -1.58 -15.91 16.19
N SER A 222 -2.61 -15.09 15.99
CA SER A 222 -3.36 -15.03 14.73
C SER A 222 -3.26 -13.66 14.11
N TYR A 223 -2.86 -13.64 12.84
CA TYR A 223 -2.75 -12.44 12.03
C TYR A 223 -3.79 -12.48 10.91
N VAL A 224 -4.42 -11.33 10.67
CA VAL A 224 -5.01 -11.06 9.36
C VAL A 224 -3.90 -10.49 8.49
N VAL A 225 -3.76 -11.08 7.31
CA VAL A 225 -2.79 -10.69 6.29
C VAL A 225 -3.56 -10.20 5.08
N ILE A 226 -3.33 -8.94 4.71
CA ILE A 226 -3.91 -8.31 3.54
C ILE A 226 -2.81 -8.20 2.49
N GLN A 227 -2.97 -8.89 1.36
CA GLN A 227 -2.13 -8.76 0.18
C GLN A 227 -2.79 -7.79 -0.78
N ALA A 228 -2.11 -6.71 -1.10
CA ALA A 228 -2.54 -5.69 -2.05
C ALA A 228 -1.60 -5.73 -3.25
N LYS A 229 -2.04 -6.37 -4.33
CA LYS A 229 -1.30 -6.47 -5.57
C LYS A 229 -1.61 -5.27 -6.45
N LYS A 230 -0.56 -4.63 -6.98
CA LYS A 230 -0.71 -3.57 -7.97
C LYS A 230 -1.47 -4.14 -9.17
N MET A 231 -2.57 -3.50 -9.56
CA MET A 231 -3.29 -3.93 -10.74
C MET A 231 -2.40 -3.71 -11.97
N ASN A 232 -2.07 -4.80 -12.65
CA ASN A 232 -1.51 -4.69 -13.99
C ASN A 232 -2.65 -4.14 -14.85
N ASN A 233 -2.60 -2.85 -15.16
CA ASN A 233 -3.45 -2.26 -16.18
C ASN A 233 -3.07 -2.88 -17.53
N ASN A 234 -3.51 -4.11 -17.78
CA ASN A 234 -3.76 -4.57 -19.12
C ASN A 234 -4.81 -3.60 -19.65
N LEU A 235 -4.40 -2.70 -20.54
CA LEU A 235 -5.28 -1.78 -21.27
C LEU A 235 -6.36 -2.50 -22.11
N GLY A 236 -6.52 -3.81 -21.99
CA GLY A 236 -7.65 -4.58 -22.48
C GLY A 236 -8.47 -5.13 -21.29
N LYS A 237 -9.70 -4.61 -21.13
CA LYS A 237 -10.71 -4.89 -20.08
C LYS A 237 -10.61 -4.02 -18.83
N LEU A 238 -10.93 -2.73 -18.96
CA LEU A 238 -11.63 -2.04 -17.88
C LEU A 238 -13.10 -1.82 -18.30
N SER A 239 -13.97 -2.66 -17.75
CA SER A 239 -15.38 -2.38 -17.61
C SER A 239 -15.57 -1.28 -16.55
N SER A 240 -16.19 -0.18 -16.98
CA SER A 240 -17.03 0.78 -16.25
C SER A 240 -16.75 1.15 -14.78
N CYS A 241 -16.84 2.47 -14.54
CA CYS A 241 -16.99 3.22 -13.27
C CYS A 241 -15.65 3.69 -12.66
N ASP A 242 -15.34 4.98 -12.44
CA ASP A 242 -16.14 6.21 -12.37
C ASP A 242 -15.32 7.42 -12.89
N GLY A 243 -15.98 8.31 -13.63
CA GLY A 243 -15.58 9.73 -13.72
C GLY A 243 -15.20 10.28 -15.10
N LEU A 244 -14.63 9.48 -16.01
CA LEU A 244 -14.45 9.78 -17.44
C LEU A 244 -14.11 8.45 -18.10
N SER A 245 -15.06 7.81 -18.77
CA SER A 245 -14.73 6.55 -19.46
C SER A 245 -13.72 6.87 -20.57
N LEU A 246 -12.73 6.00 -20.77
CA LEU A 246 -11.84 6.05 -21.94
C LEU A 246 -12.64 6.11 -23.24
N TYR A 247 -13.84 5.50 -23.25
CA TYR A 247 -14.82 5.62 -24.32
C TYR A 247 -15.28 7.06 -24.52
N SER A 248 -15.55 7.84 -23.47
CA SER A 248 -15.91 9.26 -23.56
C SER A 248 -14.76 10.11 -24.13
N VAL A 249 -13.51 9.82 -23.76
CA VAL A 249 -12.32 10.50 -24.30
C VAL A 249 -12.09 10.12 -25.77
N LEU A 250 -12.27 8.84 -26.13
CA LEU A 250 -12.18 8.35 -27.50
C LEU A 250 -13.34 8.84 -28.38
N LEU A 251 -14.56 8.95 -27.85
CA LEU A 251 -15.72 9.54 -28.53
C LEU A 251 -15.48 11.02 -28.79
N LEU A 252 -14.87 11.73 -27.83
CA LEU A 252 -14.48 13.13 -27.96
C LEU A 252 -13.40 13.31 -29.03
N ILE A 253 -12.37 12.46 -29.06
CA ILE A 253 -11.33 12.45 -30.10
C ILE A 253 -11.92 12.10 -31.48
N ARG A 254 -12.88 11.17 -31.55
CA ARG A 254 -13.60 10.82 -32.78
C ARG A 254 -14.52 11.95 -33.27
N GLN A 255 -15.23 12.65 -32.39
CA GLN A 255 -16.03 13.84 -32.73
C GLN A 255 -15.15 15.02 -33.20
N LEU A 256 -14.02 15.25 -32.52
CA LEU A 256 -13.01 16.24 -32.94
C LEU A 256 -12.44 15.91 -34.33
N ALA A 257 -12.28 14.62 -34.66
CA ALA A 257 -11.78 14.17 -35.96
C ALA A 257 -12.81 14.31 -37.11
N GLN A 258 -14.12 14.21 -36.81
CA GLN A 258 -15.21 14.29 -37.79
C GLN A 258 -15.67 15.73 -38.10
N LEU A 259 -15.51 16.67 -37.15
CA LEU A 259 -16.06 18.03 -37.26
C LEU A 259 -15.00 19.11 -37.52
N CYS A 260 -13.84 18.75 -38.08
CA CYS A 260 -12.89 19.72 -38.63
C CYS A 260 -13.18 19.94 -40.13
N PRO A 261 -14.10 20.82 -40.54
CA PRO A 261 -14.16 21.26 -41.93
C PRO A 261 -12.90 22.07 -42.25
N HIS A 262 -12.39 21.87 -43.45
CA HIS A 262 -11.27 22.58 -44.05
C HIS A 262 -11.15 24.03 -43.60
N THR A 263 -10.17 24.36 -42.75
CA THR A 263 -9.80 25.75 -42.50
C THR A 263 -8.28 25.87 -42.42
N ARG A 264 -7.69 26.32 -43.53
CA ARG A 264 -6.46 27.11 -43.49
C ARG A 264 -6.83 28.46 -42.87
N GLY A 265 -6.15 28.84 -41.79
CA GLY A 265 -6.16 30.22 -41.28
C GLY A 265 -6.84 30.44 -39.92
N ASN A 266 -6.05 30.99 -39.01
CA ASN A 266 -6.36 31.73 -37.79
C ASN A 266 -7.42 31.20 -36.78
N SER A 267 -6.86 30.71 -35.67
CA SER A 267 -7.27 30.98 -34.28
C SER A 267 -8.77 31.02 -33.99
N ARG A 268 -9.33 29.89 -33.53
CA ARG A 268 -10.52 29.92 -32.65
C ARG A 268 -10.39 28.95 -31.49
N LEU A 269 -10.73 29.47 -30.31
CA LEU A 269 -10.97 28.72 -29.08
C LEU A 269 -12.18 27.80 -29.33
N VAL A 270 -12.03 26.48 -29.17
CA VAL A 270 -13.16 25.56 -29.26
C VAL A 270 -13.50 25.08 -27.86
N SER A 271 -14.71 25.41 -27.39
CA SER A 271 -15.23 24.97 -26.09
C SER A 271 -16.36 23.98 -26.32
N PHE A 272 -16.33 22.85 -25.63
CA PHE A 272 -17.36 21.81 -25.73
C PHE A 272 -18.03 21.60 -24.38
N HIS A 273 -19.31 21.25 -24.39
CA HIS A 273 -20.08 20.86 -23.21
C HIS A 273 -20.59 19.45 -23.45
N VAL A 274 -20.23 18.52 -22.56
CA VAL A 274 -20.69 17.13 -22.63
C VAL A 274 -21.77 16.95 -21.57
N PHE A 275 -22.97 16.57 -21.99
CA PHE A 275 -24.06 16.15 -21.10
C PHE A 275 -24.13 14.61 -21.10
N GLN A 276 -24.32 14.01 -19.92
CA GLN A 276 -24.45 12.56 -19.78
C GLN A 276 -25.88 12.13 -20.15
N ASP A 277 -26.03 11.36 -21.23
CA ASP A 277 -27.25 10.59 -21.50
C ASP A 277 -27.09 9.13 -21.02
N LYS A 278 -28.15 8.60 -20.41
CA LYS A 278 -28.23 7.20 -19.95
C LYS A 278 -28.52 6.28 -21.15
N MET A 279 -27.71 5.24 -21.36
CA MET A 279 -28.01 4.20 -22.37
C MET A 279 -28.00 2.79 -21.77
N ALA A 280 -28.94 1.99 -22.26
CA ALA A 280 -29.20 0.59 -21.95
C ALA A 280 -28.22 -0.36 -22.67
N GLU A 281 -28.06 -1.57 -22.13
CA GLU A 281 -27.15 -2.63 -22.60
C GLU A 281 -27.70 -3.43 -23.78
N GLU A 282 -26.83 -3.79 -24.73
CA GLU A 282 -27.00 -4.95 -25.63
C GLU A 282 -25.62 -5.51 -26.09
N GLU A 283 -25.49 -6.83 -26.15
CA GLU A 283 -24.29 -7.62 -26.50
C GLU A 283 -24.02 -7.70 -28.01
N VAL A 284 -22.74 -7.70 -28.44
CA VAL A 284 -22.30 -8.24 -29.76
C VAL A 284 -20.89 -8.85 -29.71
N THR A 285 -20.70 -9.94 -30.47
CA THR A 285 -19.53 -10.82 -30.59
C THR A 285 -18.53 -10.46 -31.72
N ASN A 286 -17.28 -10.91 -31.55
CA ASN A 286 -16.21 -11.27 -32.52
C ASN A 286 -15.46 -10.26 -33.45
N THR A 287 -14.12 -10.35 -33.35
CA THR A 287 -13.01 -10.23 -34.36
C THR A 287 -12.77 -8.95 -35.18
N VAL A 288 -11.58 -8.32 -35.03
CA VAL A 288 -10.46 -8.17 -35.99
C VAL A 288 -9.48 -7.04 -35.58
N GLU A 289 -8.21 -7.26 -35.91
CA GLU A 289 -7.03 -6.37 -35.96
C GLU A 289 -7.28 -4.90 -36.38
N GLU A 290 -6.90 -3.93 -35.52
CA GLU A 290 -6.60 -2.53 -35.88
C GLU A 290 -5.44 -2.02 -34.99
N PRO A 291 -4.55 -1.13 -35.47
CA PRO A 291 -3.40 -0.67 -34.70
C PRO A 291 -3.87 0.17 -33.52
N LEU A 292 -3.44 -0.19 -32.31
CA LEU A 292 -3.77 0.53 -31.08
C LEU A 292 -3.17 1.94 -31.12
N ASP A 293 -4.02 2.96 -31.00
CA ASP A 293 -3.58 4.35 -30.81
C ASP A 293 -2.95 4.50 -29.40
N LEU A 294 -1.62 4.65 -29.37
CA LEU A 294 -0.85 4.92 -28.15
C LEU A 294 -0.94 6.40 -27.77
N ILE A 295 -1.53 6.71 -26.60
CA ILE A 295 -1.52 8.05 -26.01
C ILE A 295 -0.71 8.02 -24.71
N ARG A 296 0.43 8.70 -24.68
CA ARG A 296 1.22 8.96 -23.47
C ARG A 296 0.70 10.24 -22.83
N LEU A 297 0.02 10.14 -21.69
CA LEU A 297 -0.41 11.27 -20.90
C LEU A 297 0.57 11.49 -19.74
N SER A 298 1.28 12.61 -19.75
CA SER A 298 1.99 13.13 -18.59
C SER A 298 1.43 14.52 -18.32
N LEU A 299 0.90 14.72 -17.11
CA LEU A 299 0.42 16.02 -16.66
C LEU A 299 1.62 17.01 -16.73
N ASP A 300 1.39 18.17 -17.35
CA ASP A 300 2.37 19.21 -17.72
C ASP A 300 3.33 18.95 -18.91
N GLU A 301 3.33 17.76 -19.51
CA GLU A 301 4.08 17.54 -20.75
C GLU A 301 3.27 17.90 -22.00
N ARG A 302 4.00 18.32 -23.04
CA ARG A 302 3.42 18.68 -24.34
C ARG A 302 2.83 17.42 -24.98
N ILE A 303 1.55 17.45 -25.31
CA ILE A 303 0.92 16.35 -26.04
C ILE A 303 1.14 16.52 -27.54
N TYR A 304 1.43 15.40 -28.19
CA TYR A 304 1.47 15.27 -29.64
C TYR A 304 0.42 14.23 -30.04
N VAL A 305 -0.58 14.66 -30.80
CA VAL A 305 -1.67 13.79 -31.25
C VAL A 305 -1.58 13.66 -32.76
N LYS A 306 -1.25 12.46 -33.23
CA LYS A 306 -1.29 12.12 -34.65
C LYS A 306 -2.71 11.69 -35.01
N LEU A 307 -3.32 12.41 -35.94
CA LEU A 307 -4.65 12.16 -36.46
C LEU A 307 -4.55 11.45 -37.81
N ARG A 308 -5.62 10.80 -38.24
CA ARG A 308 -5.71 10.24 -39.60
C ARG A 308 -5.45 11.31 -40.67
N ASN A 309 -4.85 10.88 -41.79
CA ASN A 309 -4.43 11.70 -42.95
C ASN A 309 -3.27 12.68 -42.65
N ASP A 310 -2.23 12.21 -41.96
CA ASP A 310 -1.01 12.99 -41.65
C ASP A 310 -1.24 14.33 -40.95
N ARG A 311 -2.35 14.42 -40.19
CA ARG A 311 -2.67 15.60 -39.40
C ARG A 311 -2.08 15.46 -38.00
N GLU A 312 -1.72 16.59 -37.40
CA GLU A 312 -1.10 16.62 -36.09
C GLU A 312 -1.64 17.77 -35.24
N LEU A 313 -1.87 17.51 -33.95
CA LEU A 313 -2.15 18.52 -32.94
C LEU A 313 -1.01 18.54 -31.92
N ARG A 314 -0.53 19.74 -31.59
CA ARG A 314 0.57 19.95 -30.62
C ARG A 314 0.18 21.06 -29.65
N GLY A 315 0.32 20.83 -28.35
CA GLY A 315 0.03 21.86 -27.35
C GLY A 315 0.07 21.35 -25.92
N LYS A 316 -0.24 22.24 -24.97
CA LYS A 316 -0.47 21.86 -23.57
C LYS A 316 -1.95 21.52 -23.38
N LEU A 317 -2.22 20.37 -22.77
CA LEU A 317 -3.56 19.96 -22.41
C LEU A 317 -3.93 20.61 -21.07
N HIS A 318 -5.02 21.38 -21.07
CA HIS A 318 -5.63 21.93 -19.88
C HIS A 318 -6.96 21.24 -19.63
N VAL A 319 -7.14 20.69 -18.43
CA VAL A 319 -8.39 20.09 -18.01
C VAL A 319 -8.86 20.86 -16.77
N SER A 320 -10.05 21.45 -16.84
CA SER A 320 -10.66 22.15 -15.71
C SER A 320 -12.07 21.62 -15.46
N CYS A 321 -12.36 21.26 -14.22
CA CYS A 321 -13.68 20.83 -13.78
C CYS A 321 -14.49 22.05 -13.35
N SER A 322 -15.60 22.35 -14.03
CA SER A 322 -16.46 23.50 -13.72
C SER A 322 -17.66 23.12 -12.85
N SER A 323 -18.06 21.84 -12.84
CA SER A 323 -19.10 21.27 -11.94
C SER A 323 -19.07 19.74 -11.95
N ARG A 324 -19.82 19.09 -11.04
CA ARG A 324 -19.98 17.60 -10.97
C ARG A 324 -20.46 16.94 -12.27
N SER A 325 -20.87 17.72 -13.26
CA SER A 325 -21.45 17.27 -14.52
C SER A 325 -20.87 17.96 -15.75
N SER A 326 -19.81 18.78 -15.62
CA SER A 326 -19.15 19.40 -16.77
C SER A 326 -17.63 19.44 -16.61
N THR A 327 -16.94 18.83 -17.57
CA THR A 327 -15.48 18.90 -17.70
C THR A 327 -15.13 19.68 -18.94
N LEU A 328 -14.33 20.73 -18.78
CA LEU A 328 -13.84 21.55 -19.88
C LEU A 328 -12.40 21.15 -20.20
N VAL A 329 -12.16 20.75 -21.44
CA VAL A 329 -10.82 20.41 -21.95
C VAL A 329 -10.41 21.44 -23.00
N ARG A 330 -9.21 22.01 -22.86
CA ARG A 330 -8.64 23.00 -23.78
C ARG A 330 -7.22 22.60 -24.16
N ILE A 331 -6.88 22.72 -25.44
CA ILE A 331 -5.49 22.66 -25.90
C ILE A 331 -5.06 24.07 -26.26
N SER A 332 -4.07 24.61 -25.55
CA SER A 332 -3.52 25.92 -25.86
C SER A 332 -2.41 25.78 -26.92
N PRO A 333 -2.49 26.50 -28.06
CA PRO A 333 -1.37 26.58 -28.99
C PRO A 333 -0.23 27.40 -28.38
N ARG A 334 0.98 27.21 -28.92
CA ARG A 334 2.18 27.95 -28.53
C ARG A 334 1.93 29.47 -28.70
N ASN A 335 2.01 30.23 -27.62
CA ASN A 335 2.30 31.66 -27.72
C ASN A 335 3.80 31.77 -28.03
N ASP A 336 4.15 31.87 -29.30
CA ASP A 336 5.43 32.44 -29.69
C ASP A 336 5.30 33.96 -29.65
N ASN A 337 5.55 34.53 -28.47
CA ASN A 337 6.12 35.86 -28.35
C ASN A 337 7.11 35.83 -27.18
N PRO A 338 8.30 36.44 -27.34
CA PRO A 338 9.42 36.31 -26.41
C PRO A 338 9.13 36.86 -25.01
#